data_AF-A0A0E4CLG6-F1
#
_entry.id   AF-A0A0E4CLG6-F1
#
_cell.length_a   1.000
_cell.length_b   1.000
_cell.length_c   1.000
_cell.angle_alpha   90.00
_cell.angle_beta   90.00
_cell.angle_gamma   90.00
#
_symmetry.space_group_name_H-M   'P 1'
#
loop_
_entity.id
_entity.type
_entity.pdbx_description
1 polymer ?
#
loop_
_entity_poly.entity_id
_entity_poly.type
_entity_poly.pdbx_seq_one_letter_code
_entity_poly.pdbx_strand_id
1 'polypeptide(L)'
;MSKRPLPGLRRTADLVFNSARVAVFLDGCFWHGCPQHHTVAVTNAKFWSDKVEGNRARDRDTDQRLAEAGWLSIRVWEHENPQQAALRVKQIVEERRARGAASSPQR
;
A
#
# COMPACT_ATOMS: atom_id res chain seq x y z
N MET A 1 0.52 -8.13 11.32
CA MET A 1 1.00 -7.20 12.38
C MET A 1 1.54 -5.97 11.69
N SER A 2 0.90 -4.82 11.94
CA SER A 2 1.25 -3.53 11.34
C SER A 2 2.70 -3.16 11.67
N LYS A 3 3.51 -2.83 10.65
CA LYS A 3 4.94 -2.49 10.79
C LYS A 3 5.32 -1.29 9.92
N ARG A 4 6.31 -0.53 10.38
CA ARG A 4 6.89 0.58 9.59
C ARG A 4 7.92 0.01 8.61
N PRO A 5 7.75 0.19 7.29
CA PRO A 5 8.71 -0.32 6.31
C PRO A 5 10.03 0.47 6.32
N LEU A 6 9.98 1.76 6.64
CA LEU A 6 11.14 2.66 6.66
C LEU A 6 11.32 3.34 8.02
N PRO A 7 12.55 3.43 8.56
CA PRO A 7 12.87 4.31 9.68
C PRO A 7 12.56 5.76 9.29
N GLY A 8 11.87 6.51 10.16
CA GLY A 8 11.52 7.92 9.92
C GLY A 8 10.22 8.15 9.14
N LEU A 9 9.69 7.15 8.43
CA LEU A 9 8.37 7.24 7.82
C LEU A 9 7.28 6.99 8.86
N ARG A 10 6.53 8.02 9.26
CA ARG A 10 5.36 7.90 10.15
C ARG A 10 4.12 7.35 9.40
N ARG A 11 4.30 6.29 8.61
CA ARG A 11 3.21 5.56 7.95
C ARG A 11 3.44 4.08 8.17
N THR A 12 2.41 3.39 8.63
CA THR A 12 2.49 2.00 9.03
C THR A 12 1.75 1.18 7.98
N ALA A 13 2.43 0.18 7.42
CA ALA A 13 1.80 -0.78 6.51
C ALA A 13 1.16 -1.90 7.33
N ASP A 14 0.05 -2.44 6.85
CA ASP A 14 -0.71 -3.50 7.53
C ASP A 14 0.05 -4.83 7.51
N LEU A 15 0.69 -5.11 6.37
CA LEU A 15 1.57 -6.27 6.18
C LEU A 15 2.90 -5.82 5.58
N VAL A 16 3.99 -6.41 6.07
CA VAL A 16 5.35 -6.09 5.60
C VAL A 16 6.13 -7.39 5.37
N PHE A 17 6.72 -7.50 4.18
CA PHE A 17 7.58 -8.61 3.78
C PHE A 17 9.00 -8.09 3.54
N ASN A 18 9.79 -8.00 4.62
CA ASN A 18 11.13 -7.40 4.61
C ASN A 18 12.07 -8.00 3.54
N SER A 19 12.11 -9.33 3.41
CA SER A 19 13.01 -9.99 2.45
C SER A 19 12.66 -9.70 0.99
N ALA A 20 11.41 -9.37 0.70
CA ALA A 20 10.94 -8.99 -0.63
C ALA A 20 10.93 -7.46 -0.85
N ARG A 21 11.16 -6.68 0.23
CA ARG A 21 10.87 -5.25 0.32
C ARG A 21 9.47 -4.91 -0.20
N VAL A 22 8.45 -5.60 0.31
CA VAL A 22 7.04 -5.34 -0.03
C VAL A 22 6.29 -4.83 1.20
N ALA A 23 5.54 -3.74 1.03
CA ALA A 23 4.63 -3.19 2.03
C ALA A 23 3.20 -3.22 1.47
N VAL A 24 2.25 -3.74 2.24
CA VAL A 24 0.85 -3.85 1.83
C VAL A 24 -0.02 -2.96 2.73
N PHE A 25 -0.90 -2.19 2.10
CA PHE A 25 -1.87 -1.30 2.72
C PHE A 25 -3.29 -1.77 2.39
N LEU A 26 -4.12 -1.90 3.41
CA LEU A 26 -5.53 -2.26 3.31
C LEU A 26 -6.36 -0.98 3.36
N ASP A 27 -6.81 -0.51 2.19
CA ASP A 27 -7.49 0.77 2.06
C ASP A 27 -9.00 0.62 2.10
N GLY A 28 -9.64 1.36 3.00
CA GLY A 28 -11.10 1.51 3.01
C GLY A 28 -11.58 2.43 1.90
N CYS A 29 -12.62 2.04 1.15
CA CYS A 29 -13.16 2.79 0.03
C CYS A 29 -13.65 4.18 0.44
N PHE A 30 -14.31 4.25 1.59
CA PHE A 30 -14.82 5.49 2.15
C PHE A 30 -13.70 6.46 2.55
N TRP A 31 -12.62 5.94 3.16
CA TRP A 31 -11.56 6.78 3.72
C TRP A 31 -10.55 7.26 2.69
N HIS A 32 -10.25 6.43 1.68
CA HIS A 32 -9.24 6.73 0.67
C HIS A 32 -9.85 7.16 -0.69
N GLY A 33 -11.17 7.14 -0.78
CA GLY A 33 -11.90 7.50 -1.99
C GLY A 33 -11.59 6.54 -3.12
N CYS A 34 -12.12 5.31 -3.04
CA CYS A 34 -11.95 4.31 -4.08
C CYS A 34 -12.44 4.84 -5.45
N PRO A 35 -11.68 4.63 -6.54
CA PRO A 35 -12.09 5.06 -7.88
C PRO A 35 -13.45 4.50 -8.35
N GLN A 36 -13.88 3.36 -7.82
CA GLN A 36 -15.11 2.66 -8.23
C GLN A 36 -16.33 2.99 -7.36
N HIS A 37 -16.14 3.18 -6.06
CA HIS A 37 -17.23 3.26 -5.08
C HIS A 37 -17.28 4.59 -4.32
N HIS A 38 -16.44 5.56 -4.65
CA HIS A 38 -16.43 6.84 -3.95
C HIS A 38 -17.67 7.67 -4.28
N THR A 39 -18.69 7.53 -3.43
CA THR A 39 -19.85 8.42 -3.39
C THR A 39 -19.46 9.68 -2.62
N VAL A 40 -19.56 10.84 -3.26
CA VAL A 40 -19.34 12.13 -2.59
C VAL A 40 -20.37 12.26 -1.46
N ALA A 41 -19.89 12.38 -0.22
CA ALA A 41 -20.77 12.60 0.92
C ALA A 41 -21.55 13.91 0.72
N VAL A 42 -22.89 13.83 0.77
CA VAL A 42 -23.78 14.97 0.53
C VAL A 42 -23.73 15.97 1.70
N THR A 43 -23.56 15.47 2.92
CA THR A 43 -23.40 16.28 4.14
C THR A 43 -21.92 16.53 4.42
N ASN A 44 -21.54 17.78 4.73
CA ASN A 44 -20.14 18.18 4.93
C ASN A 44 -19.21 17.87 3.75
N ALA A 45 -19.75 17.94 2.52
CA ALA A 45 -19.07 17.55 1.28
C ALA A 45 -17.67 18.16 1.14
N LYS A 46 -17.50 19.45 1.47
CA LYS A 46 -16.20 20.12 1.40
C LYS A 46 -15.18 19.51 2.36
N PHE A 47 -15.56 19.31 3.62
CA PHE A 47 -14.68 18.69 4.62
C PHE A 47 -14.27 17.28 4.23
N TRP A 48 -15.21 16.48 3.72
CA TRP A 48 -14.92 15.12 3.27
C TRP A 48 -14.05 15.09 2.01
N SER A 49 -14.32 15.97 1.05
CA SER A 49 -13.48 16.16 -0.14
C SER A 49 -12.04 16.52 0.24
N ASP A 50 -11.85 17.53 1.10
CA ASP A 50 -10.52 17.96 1.56
C ASP A 50 -9.80 16.83 2.32
N LYS A 51 -10.53 16.04 3.12
CA LYS A 51 -9.98 14.91 3.86
C LYS A 51 -9.54 13.77 2.95
N VAL A 52 -10.37 13.39 1.97
CA VAL A 52 -10.05 12.32 1.01
C VAL A 52 -8.86 12.74 0.15
N GLU A 53 -8.81 13.98 -0.31
CA GLU A 53 -7.65 14.47 -1.07
C GLU A 53 -6.38 14.48 -0.21
N GLY A 54 -6.49 14.89 1.06
CA GLY A 54 -5.37 14.80 2.01
C GLY A 54 -4.88 13.37 2.25
N ASN A 55 -5.79 12.39 2.27
CA ASN A 55 -5.43 10.97 2.36
C ASN A 55 -4.71 10.51 1.09
N ARG A 56 -5.26 10.81 -0.09
CA ARG A 56 -4.65 10.48 -1.39
C ARG A 56 -3.27 11.12 -1.56
N ALA A 57 -3.09 12.36 -1.12
CA ALA A 57 -1.79 13.03 -1.14
C ALA A 57 -0.77 12.32 -0.24
N ARG A 58 -1.18 11.92 0.97
CA ARG A 58 -0.34 11.12 1.88
C ARG A 58 -0.04 9.73 1.34
N ASP A 59 -0.98 9.14 0.62
CA ASP A 59 -0.81 7.84 -0.04
C ASP A 59 0.25 7.92 -1.14
N ARG A 60 0.17 8.94 -2.00
CA ARG A 60 1.17 9.22 -3.04
C ARG A 60 2.58 9.49 -2.45
N ASP A 61 2.68 10.30 -1.40
CA ASP A 61 3.95 10.56 -0.70
C ASP A 61 4.54 9.26 -0.10
N THR A 62 3.69 8.37 0.40
CA THR A 62 4.12 7.08 0.94
C THR A 62 4.63 6.16 -0.16
N ASP A 63 3.90 6.05 -1.27
CA ASP A 63 4.29 5.24 -2.42
C ASP A 63 5.61 5.70 -3.00
N GLN A 64 5.79 7.02 -3.16
CA GLN A 64 7.04 7.61 -3.65
C GLN A 64 8.23 7.28 -2.74
N ARG A 65 8.12 7.53 -1.43
CA ARG A 65 9.23 7.29 -0.48
C ARG A 65 9.59 5.82 -0.38
N LEU A 66 8.61 4.93 -0.46
CA LEU A 66 8.84 3.50 -0.49
C LEU A 66 9.58 3.09 -1.77
N ALA A 67 9.13 3.58 -2.93
CA ALA A 67 9.78 3.31 -4.21
C ALA A 67 11.24 3.78 -4.24
N GLU A 68 11.51 5.00 -3.76
CA GLU A 68 12.87 5.57 -3.65
C GLU A 68 13.79 4.71 -2.78
N ALA A 69 13.26 4.07 -1.74
CA ALA A 69 14.00 3.15 -0.87
C ALA A 69 14.04 1.70 -1.40
N GLY A 70 13.55 1.44 -2.62
CA GLY A 70 13.52 0.13 -3.27
C GLY A 70 12.44 -0.81 -2.73
N TRP A 71 11.44 -0.27 -2.04
CA TRP A 71 10.24 -0.99 -1.61
C TRP A 71 9.15 -0.93 -2.67
N LEU A 72 8.38 -2.00 -2.78
CA LEU A 72 7.13 -2.01 -3.53
C LEU A 72 5.96 -1.84 -2.56
N SER A 73 5.17 -0.79 -2.75
CA SER A 73 3.88 -0.65 -2.09
C SER A 73 2.78 -1.36 -2.88
N ILE A 74 1.90 -2.07 -2.18
CA ILE A 74 0.71 -2.69 -2.75
C ILE A 74 -0.49 -2.19 -1.96
N ARG A 75 -1.48 -1.65 -2.66
CA ARG A 75 -2.78 -1.30 -2.08
C ARG A 75 -3.79 -2.39 -2.41
N VAL A 76 -4.54 -2.80 -1.39
CA VAL A 76 -5.66 -3.73 -1.49
C VAL A 76 -6.87 -3.01 -0.94
N TRP A 77 -7.88 -2.82 -1.75
CA TRP A 77 -9.10 -2.16 -1.33
C TRP A 77 -10.02 -3.12 -0.57
N GLU A 78 -10.77 -2.60 0.39
CA GLU A 78 -11.72 -3.41 1.19
C GLU A 78 -12.81 -4.11 0.35
N HIS A 79 -13.10 -3.60 -0.85
CA HIS A 79 -14.08 -4.18 -1.77
C HIS A 79 -13.48 -5.29 -2.66
N GLU A 80 -12.15 -5.49 -2.65
CA GLU A 80 -11.53 -6.58 -3.38
C GLU A 80 -11.85 -7.92 -2.70
N ASN A 81 -12.00 -8.97 -3.51
CA ASN A 81 -12.10 -10.32 -2.95
C ASN A 81 -10.81 -10.67 -2.19
N PRO A 82 -10.89 -11.05 -0.90
CA PRO A 82 -9.70 -11.21 -0.08
C PRO A 82 -8.82 -12.39 -0.52
N GLN A 83 -9.40 -13.46 -1.07
CA GLN A 83 -8.62 -14.59 -1.60
C GLN A 83 -7.82 -14.17 -2.84
N GLN A 84 -8.44 -13.43 -3.77
CA GLN A 84 -7.75 -12.94 -4.97
C GLN A 84 -6.65 -11.92 -4.62
N ALA A 85 -6.94 -11.00 -3.70
CA ALA A 85 -5.93 -10.05 -3.22
C ALA A 85 -4.75 -10.77 -2.55
N ALA A 86 -5.01 -11.78 -1.72
CA ALA A 86 -3.97 -12.57 -1.06
C ALA A 86 -3.10 -13.33 -2.07
N LEU A 87 -3.71 -13.95 -3.10
CA LEU A 87 -2.98 -14.64 -4.17
C LEU A 87 -2.09 -13.68 -4.95
N ARG A 88 -2.61 -12.50 -5.32
CA ARG A 88 -1.84 -11.43 -5.98
C ARG A 88 -0.64 -10.99 -5.15
N VAL A 89 -0.85 -10.71 -3.86
CA VAL A 89 0.24 -10.31 -2.94
C VAL A 89 1.27 -11.42 -2.81
N LYS A 90 0.84 -12.67 -2.65
CA LYS A 90 1.73 -13.84 -2.56
C LYS A 90 2.64 -13.93 -3.79
N GLN A 91 2.05 -13.90 -4.98
CA GLN A 91 2.80 -13.99 -6.24
C GLN A 91 3.87 -12.90 -6.34
N ILE A 92 3.51 -11.64 -6.06
CA ILE A 92 4.44 -10.51 -6.13
C ILE A 92 5.59 -10.67 -5.12
N VAL A 93 5.30 -11.13 -3.91
CA VAL A 93 6.32 -11.37 -2.87
C VAL A 93 7.29 -12.46 -3.30
N GLU A 94 6.79 -13.55 -3.88
CA GLU A 94 7.61 -14.66 -4.39
C GLU A 94 8.52 -14.20 -5.55
N GLU A 95 7.98 -13.48 -6.53
CA GLU A 95 8.75 -12.95 -7.66
C GLU A 95 9.86 -11.97 -7.22
N ARG A 96 9.60 -11.13 -6.21
CA ARG A 96 10.60 -10.20 -5.69
C ARG A 96 11.68 -10.90 -4.87
N ARG A 97 11.33 -11.94 -4.11
CA ARG A 97 12.32 -12.77 -3.41
C ARG A 97 13.24 -13.48 -4.40
N ALA A 98 12.69 -14.04 -5.47
CA ALA A 98 13.47 -14.70 -6.52
C ALA A 98 14.46 -13.72 -7.20
N ARG A 99 14.00 -12.50 -7.52
CA ARG A 99 14.87 -11.43 -8.06
C ARG A 99 15.98 -11.01 -7.09
N GLY A 100 15.68 -10.90 -5.80
CA GLY A 100 16.66 -10.59 -4.76
C GLY A 100 17.71 -11.68 -4.56
N ALA A 101 17.31 -12.95 -4.69
CA ALA A 101 18.22 -14.09 -4.63
C ALA A 101 19.14 -14.16 -5.85
N ALA A 102 18.60 -13.91 -7.06
CA ALA A 102 19.38 -13.92 -8.30
C ALA A 102 20.39 -12.76 -8.42
N SER A 103 20.21 -11.68 -7.65
CA SER A 103 21.06 -10.49 -7.66
C SER A 103 22.13 -10.45 -6.55
N SER A 104 22.18 -11.46 -5.68
CA SER A 104 23.29 -11.65 -4.73
C SER A 104 24.33 -12.61 -5.32
N PRO A 105 25.51 -12.15 -5.78
CA PRO A 105 26.62 -13.04 -6.07
C PRO A 105 27.08 -13.66 -4.75
N GLN A 106 27.24 -14.98 -4.74
CA GLN A 106 27.82 -15.73 -3.63
C GLN A 106 29.18 -15.13 -3.25
N ARG A 107 29.36 -14.81 -1.96
CA ARG A 107 30.69 -14.66 -1.35
C ARG A 107 31.18 -16.02 -0.89
#